data_AF-A0A940JPY7-F1
#
_entry.id   AF-A0A940JPY7-F1
#
_cell.length_a   1.000
_cell.length_b   1.000
_cell.length_c   1.000
_cell.angle_alpha   90.00
_cell.angle_beta   90.00
_cell.angle_gamma   90.00
#
_symmetry.space_group_name_H-M   'P 1'
#
loop_
_entity.id
_entity.type
_entity.pdbx_description
1 polymer ?
#
loop_
_entity_poly.entity_id
_entity_poly.type
_entity_poly.pdbx_seq_one_letter_code
_entity_poly.pdbx_strand_id
1 'polypeptide(L)'
;MVRLLGPQDRLLRTIERQVPSVRVLVRGNVVKLEGAPEDVQLARALVEELVAMVRGGVDLDDVGVQTSKRLLEQGGQPSKELGEPILTSRGRTIRAKTPGQKAYVDAIDRATVVFGIGPAGTGKTYLAMAKAVQALQRKEVDRIILS
;
A
#
# COMPACT_ATOMS: atom_id res chain seq x y z
N MET A 1 -0.77 -16.78 -1.60
CA MET A 1 0.48 -17.05 -0.85
C MET A 1 1.72 -16.72 -1.66
N VAL A 2 1.87 -17.21 -2.90
CA VAL A 2 3.05 -16.93 -3.76
C VAL A 2 3.38 -15.43 -3.88
N ARG A 3 2.37 -14.57 -4.08
CA ARG A 3 2.57 -13.10 -4.15
C ARG A 3 3.00 -12.45 -2.82
N LEU A 4 2.69 -13.06 -1.68
CA LEU A 4 3.09 -12.56 -0.36
C LEU A 4 4.55 -12.92 -0.05
N LEU A 5 4.99 -14.12 -0.43
CA LEU A 5 6.37 -14.56 -0.23
C LEU A 5 7.33 -13.91 -1.23
N GLY A 6 6.82 -13.55 -2.41
CA GLY A 6 7.61 -12.99 -3.50
C GLY A 6 8.50 -14.04 -4.17
N PRO A 7 9.18 -13.67 -5.26
CA PRO A 7 10.11 -14.55 -5.94
C PRO A 7 11.25 -14.96 -4.99
N GLN A 8 11.57 -16.27 -4.95
CA GLN A 8 12.62 -16.84 -4.09
C GLN A 8 12.48 -16.48 -2.60
N ASP A 9 11.24 -16.36 -2.12
CA ASP A 9 10.89 -15.99 -0.74
C ASP A 9 11.49 -14.64 -0.29
N ARG A 10 11.77 -13.74 -1.24
CA ARG A 10 12.38 -12.44 -0.96
C ARG A 10 11.58 -11.62 0.06
N LEU A 11 10.26 -11.57 -0.08
CA LEU A 11 9.41 -10.81 0.83
C LEU A 11 9.27 -11.49 2.19
N LEU A 12 9.32 -12.83 2.25
CA LEU A 12 9.38 -13.55 3.52
C LEU A 12 10.64 -13.14 4.32
N ARG A 13 11.81 -13.10 3.67
CA ARG A 13 13.05 -12.61 4.30
C ARG A 13 12.94 -11.17 4.76
N THR A 14 12.25 -10.33 3.99
CA THR A 14 12.02 -8.93 4.38
C THR A 14 11.09 -8.84 5.60
N ILE A 15 10.04 -9.67 5.67
CA ILE A 15 9.16 -9.79 6.85
C ILE A 15 9.98 -10.25 8.06
N GLU A 16 10.79 -11.30 7.94
CA GLU A 16 11.66 -11.78 9.03
C GLU A 16 12.60 -10.68 9.56
N ARG A 17 13.21 -9.88 8.67
CA ARG A 17 14.02 -8.73 9.07
C ARG A 17 13.21 -7.63 9.75
N GLN A 18 11.94 -7.48 9.41
CA GLN A 18 11.05 -6.52 10.06
C GLN A 18 10.65 -6.98 11.45
N VAL A 19 10.56 -8.29 11.72
CA VAL A 19 10.21 -8.86 13.03
C VAL A 19 11.29 -9.82 13.56
N PRO A 20 12.49 -9.32 13.89
CA PRO A 20 13.67 -10.16 14.16
C PRO A 20 13.53 -11.06 15.40
N SER A 21 12.66 -10.72 16.34
CA SER A 21 12.37 -11.52 17.55
C SER A 21 11.32 -12.62 17.33
N VAL A 22 10.71 -12.70 16.15
CA VAL A 22 9.69 -13.68 15.80
C VAL A 22 10.22 -14.62 14.73
N ARG A 23 10.19 -15.92 15.00
CA ARG A 23 10.43 -16.93 13.99
C ARG A 23 9.21 -17.07 13.10
N VAL A 24 9.37 -16.81 11.80
CA VAL A 24 8.33 -16.93 10.79
C VAL A 24 8.54 -18.21 9.99
N LEU A 25 7.55 -19.09 9.97
CA LEU A 25 7.60 -20.36 9.24
C LEU A 25 6.41 -20.43 8.29
N VAL A 26 6.66 -20.69 7.01
CA VAL A 26 5.60 -20.82 6.00
C VAL A 26 5.55 -22.24 5.47
N ARG A 27 4.37 -22.85 5.53
CA ARG A 27 4.12 -24.17 4.94
C ARG A 27 2.79 -24.17 4.20
N GLY A 28 2.84 -24.24 2.87
CA GLY A 28 1.66 -24.14 2.03
C GLY A 28 0.97 -22.78 2.21
N ASN A 29 -0.23 -22.77 2.76
CA ASN A 29 -1.01 -21.56 3.06
C ASN A 29 -0.99 -21.18 4.55
N VAL A 30 -0.19 -21.84 5.38
CA VAL A 30 -0.10 -21.60 6.82
C VAL A 30 1.17 -20.80 7.14
N VAL A 31 1.01 -19.73 7.90
CA VAL A 31 2.11 -18.93 8.49
C VAL A 31 2.10 -19.19 9.99
N LYS A 32 3.18 -19.78 10.51
CA LYS A 32 3.39 -20.01 11.94
C LYS A 32 4.36 -18.94 12.46
N LEU A 33 4.01 -18.33 13.59
CA LEU A 33 4.77 -17.29 14.27
C LEU A 33 5.11 -17.80 15.67
N GLU A 34 6.39 -17.77 16.04
CA GLU A 34 6.88 -18.23 17.35
C GLU A 34 7.78 -17.14 17.95
N GLY A 35 7.53 -16.74 19.19
CA GLY A 35 8.24 -15.66 19.87
C GLY A 35 7.50 -15.20 21.14
N ALA A 36 7.89 -14.06 21.69
CA ALA A 36 7.16 -13.43 22.79
C ALA A 36 5.74 -13.03 22.36
N PRO A 37 4.73 -13.10 23.25
CA PRO A 37 3.33 -12.83 22.88
C PRO A 37 3.11 -11.47 22.20
N GLU A 38 3.74 -10.41 22.69
CA GLU A 38 3.61 -9.05 22.14
C GLU A 38 4.22 -8.96 20.73
N ASP A 39 5.41 -9.52 20.54
CA ASP A 39 6.09 -9.55 19.25
C ASP A 39 5.31 -10.36 18.21
N VAL A 40 4.73 -11.50 18.63
CA VAL A 40 3.88 -12.34 17.78
C VAL A 40 2.61 -11.60 17.36
N GLN A 41 2.01 -10.78 18.23
CA GLN A 41 0.86 -9.96 17.87
C GLN A 41 1.20 -8.93 16.78
N LEU A 42 2.32 -8.22 16.92
CA LEU A 42 2.77 -7.26 15.91
C LEU A 42 3.07 -7.97 14.57
N ALA A 43 3.78 -9.11 14.62
CA ALA A 43 4.08 -9.90 13.42
C ALA A 43 2.82 -10.44 12.74
N ARG A 44 1.84 -10.91 13.52
CA ARG A 44 0.54 -11.34 12.99
C ARG A 44 -0.16 -10.19 12.28
N ALA A 45 -0.28 -9.03 12.93
CA ALA A 45 -0.95 -7.87 12.37
C ALA A 45 -0.29 -7.41 11.06
N LEU A 46 1.05 -7.38 11.01
CA LEU A 46 1.79 -7.09 9.79
C LEU A 46 1.46 -8.09 8.67
N VAL A 47 1.51 -9.39 8.95
CA VAL A 47 1.20 -10.43 7.95
C VAL A 47 -0.24 -10.31 7.45
N GLU A 48 -1.20 -10.06 8.33
CA GLU A 48 -2.61 -9.89 7.98
C GLU A 48 -2.83 -8.67 7.07
N GLU A 49 -2.20 -7.53 7.37
CA GLU A 49 -2.24 -6.34 6.53
C GLU A 49 -1.63 -6.58 5.14
N LEU A 50 -0.46 -7.22 5.07
CA LEU A 50 0.18 -7.56 3.80
C LEU A 50 -0.66 -8.55 2.99
N VAL A 51 -1.31 -9.52 3.63
CA VAL A 51 -2.25 -10.44 2.98
C VAL A 51 -3.45 -9.66 2.42
N ALA A 52 -4.01 -8.73 3.17
CA ALA A 52 -5.12 -7.90 2.72
C ALA A 52 -4.73 -7.04 1.51
N MET A 53 -3.54 -6.42 1.53
CA MET A 53 -2.99 -5.66 0.42
C MET A 53 -2.83 -6.51 -0.86
N VAL A 54 -2.23 -7.70 -0.74
CA VAL A 54 -2.06 -8.62 -1.88
C VAL A 54 -3.41 -9.09 -2.45
N ARG A 55 -4.39 -9.35 -1.59
CA ARG A 55 -5.77 -9.69 -2.01
C ARG A 55 -6.44 -8.51 -2.71
N GLY A 56 -6.18 -7.28 -2.28
CA GLY A 56 -6.56 -6.02 -2.95
C GLY A 56 -5.74 -5.70 -4.21
N GLY A 57 -4.95 -6.65 -4.71
CA GLY A 57 -4.17 -6.53 -5.94
C GLY A 57 -2.95 -5.62 -5.82
N VAL A 58 -2.49 -5.28 -4.61
CA VAL A 58 -1.21 -4.59 -4.42
C VAL A 58 -0.07 -5.55 -4.77
N ASP A 59 0.84 -5.07 -5.61
CA ASP A 59 2.14 -5.71 -5.79
C ASP A 59 3.09 -5.22 -4.70
N LEU A 60 3.45 -6.12 -3.79
CA LEU A 60 4.37 -5.82 -2.69
C LEU A 60 5.83 -5.93 -3.15
N ASP A 61 6.66 -5.02 -2.66
CA ASP A 61 8.11 -5.06 -2.72
C ASP A 61 8.70 -4.86 -1.31
N ASP A 62 10.03 -4.85 -1.19
CA ASP A 62 10.70 -4.71 0.11
C ASP A 62 10.35 -3.38 0.80
N VAL A 63 10.20 -2.31 0.01
CA VAL A 63 9.86 -0.98 0.51
C VAL A 63 8.42 -0.95 1.02
N GLY A 64 7.50 -1.63 0.33
CA GLY A 64 6.12 -1.81 0.72
C GLY A 64 5.99 -2.54 2.05
N VAL A 65 6.77 -3.60 2.28
CA VAL A 65 6.79 -4.33 3.57
C VAL A 65 7.29 -3.41 4.70
N GLN A 66 8.40 -2.71 4.49
CA GLN A 66 8.95 -1.77 5.48
C GLN A 66 7.99 -0.61 5.80
N THR A 67 7.34 -0.06 4.78
CA THR A 67 6.37 1.02 4.94
C THR A 67 5.14 0.54 5.70
N SER A 68 4.66 -0.67 5.40
CA SER A 68 3.52 -1.28 6.10
C SER A 68 3.82 -1.51 7.58
N LYS A 69 5.03 -1.99 7.90
CA LYS A 69 5.46 -2.14 9.30
C LYS A 69 5.44 -0.79 10.04
N ARG A 70 6.07 0.23 9.46
CA ARG A 70 6.16 1.56 10.06
C ARG A 70 4.78 2.17 10.31
N LEU A 71 3.86 2.00 9.36
CA LEU A 71 2.51 2.54 9.47
C LEU A 71 1.72 1.81 10.56
N LEU A 72 1.88 0.49 10.67
CA LEU A 72 1.28 -0.32 11.71
C LEU A 72 1.80 0.08 13.12
N GLU A 73 3.10 0.31 13.26
CA GLU A 73 3.72 0.81 14.51
C GLU A 73 3.18 2.21 14.90
N GLN A 74 2.70 2.99 13.93
CA GLN A 74 2.05 4.29 14.15
C GLN A 74 0.54 4.17 14.39
N GLY A 75 -0.01 2.95 14.48
CA GLY A 75 -1.44 2.69 14.69
C GLY A 75 -2.30 2.79 13.42
N GLY A 76 -1.67 2.90 12.24
CA GLY A 76 -2.34 2.95 10.95
C GLY A 76 -2.76 1.57 10.42
N GLN A 77 -3.46 1.59 9.28
CA GLN A 77 -3.94 0.39 8.59
C GLN A 77 -3.42 0.37 7.15
N PRO A 78 -2.24 -0.24 6.88
CA PRO A 78 -1.59 -0.26 5.57
C PRO A 78 -2.51 -0.65 4.41
N SER A 79 -3.37 -1.65 4.62
CA SER A 79 -4.31 -2.13 3.61
C SER A 79 -5.37 -1.09 3.23
N LYS A 80 -5.81 -0.24 4.16
CA LYS A 80 -6.74 0.86 3.87
C LYS A 80 -6.02 2.08 3.31
N GLU A 81 -4.87 2.41 3.89
CA GLU A 81 -4.17 3.65 3.56
C GLU A 81 -3.42 3.57 2.22
N LEU A 82 -2.87 2.40 1.87
CA LEU A 82 -2.06 2.21 0.67
C LEU A 82 -2.66 1.17 -0.31
N GLY A 83 -3.67 0.41 0.14
CA GLY A 83 -4.31 -0.60 -0.69
C GLY A 83 -5.41 -0.06 -1.59
N GLU A 84 -6.02 1.08 -1.27
CA GLU A 84 -7.20 1.60 -1.98
C GLU A 84 -6.88 2.02 -3.43
N PRO A 85 -7.58 1.47 -4.43
CA PRO A 85 -7.37 1.83 -5.83
C PRO A 85 -8.00 3.18 -6.18
N ILE A 86 -7.27 4.01 -6.92
CA ILE A 86 -7.78 5.27 -7.47
C ILE A 86 -8.45 5.02 -8.82
N LEU A 87 -7.70 4.42 -9.74
CA LEU A 87 -8.16 4.19 -11.11
C LEU A 87 -7.63 2.85 -11.58
N THR A 88 -8.51 2.03 -12.15
CA THR A 88 -8.11 0.80 -12.83
C THR A 88 -8.41 0.96 -14.32
N SER A 89 -7.39 0.84 -15.16
CA SER A 89 -7.53 0.92 -16.61
C SER A 89 -6.59 -0.08 -17.29
N ARG A 90 -7.13 -0.86 -18.25
CA ARG A 90 -6.39 -1.87 -19.03
C ARG A 90 -5.53 -2.80 -18.16
N GLY A 91 -6.09 -3.29 -17.06
CA GLY A 91 -5.42 -4.20 -16.13
C GLY A 91 -4.38 -3.55 -15.21
N ARG A 92 -4.13 -2.24 -15.31
CA ARG A 92 -3.22 -1.50 -14.42
C ARG A 92 -4.02 -0.70 -13.40
N THR A 93 -3.68 -0.89 -12.13
CA THR A 93 -4.32 -0.19 -11.01
C THR A 93 -3.39 0.91 -10.50
N ILE A 94 -3.86 2.15 -10.51
CA ILE A 94 -3.17 3.30 -9.92
C ILE A 94 -3.62 3.44 -8.47
N ARG A 95 -2.66 3.54 -7.55
CA ARG A 95 -2.88 3.71 -6.11
C ARG A 95 -1.75 4.53 -5.49
N ALA A 96 -1.98 5.09 -4.31
CA ALA A 96 -0.91 5.69 -3.51
C ALA A 96 0.05 4.58 -3.03
N LYS A 97 1.36 4.82 -3.17
CA LYS A 97 2.41 3.87 -2.75
C LYS A 97 3.09 4.28 -1.46
N THR A 98 2.91 5.54 -1.04
CA THR A 98 3.50 6.09 0.18
C THR A 98 2.45 6.85 0.97
N PRO A 99 2.63 7.01 2.29
CA PRO A 99 1.72 7.81 3.12
C PRO A 99 1.57 9.25 2.61
N GLY A 100 2.66 9.87 2.13
CA GLY A 100 2.61 11.20 1.53
C GLY A 100 1.76 11.26 0.25
N GLN A 101 1.79 10.21 -0.57
CA GLN A 101 0.90 10.10 -1.74
C GLN A 101 -0.55 9.90 -1.33
N LYS A 102 -0.83 9.13 -0.27
CA LYS A 102 -2.18 8.98 0.29
C LYS A 102 -2.71 10.31 0.79
N ALA A 103 -1.92 11.02 1.60
CA ALA A 103 -2.28 12.34 2.09
C ALA A 103 -2.57 13.35 0.97
N TYR A 104 -1.82 13.27 -0.14
CA TYR A 104 -2.05 14.07 -1.34
C TYR A 104 -3.38 13.72 -2.04
N VAL A 105 -3.67 12.43 -2.23
CA VAL A 105 -4.92 11.97 -2.83
C VAL A 105 -6.12 12.35 -1.96
N ASP A 106 -6.01 12.17 -0.65
CA ASP A 106 -7.04 12.55 0.31
C ASP A 106 -7.25 14.06 0.36
N ALA A 107 -6.21 14.85 0.06
CA ALA A 107 -6.35 16.30 -0.07
C ALA A 107 -7.22 16.66 -1.27
N ILE A 108 -7.07 15.94 -2.39
CA ILE A 108 -7.88 16.14 -3.60
C ILE A 108 -9.36 15.86 -3.32
N ASP A 109 -9.65 14.86 -2.48
CA ASP A 109 -11.04 14.51 -2.14
C ASP A 109 -11.73 15.52 -1.21
N ARG A 110 -10.97 16.22 -0.36
CA ARG A 110 -11.53 17.11 0.67
C ARG A 110 -11.48 18.60 0.34
N ALA A 111 -10.70 19.01 -0.66
CA ALA A 111 -10.45 20.41 -0.97
C ALA A 111 -10.66 20.73 -2.44
N THR A 112 -11.25 21.89 -2.73
CA THR A 112 -11.47 22.38 -4.11
C THR A 112 -10.16 22.67 -4.85
N VAL A 113 -9.13 23.12 -4.13
CA VAL A 113 -7.81 23.45 -4.70
C VAL A 113 -6.72 22.80 -3.84
N VAL A 114 -5.79 22.09 -4.49
CA VAL A 114 -4.69 21.38 -3.84
C VAL A 114 -3.37 21.70 -4.54
N PHE A 115 -2.37 22.13 -3.76
CA PHE A 115 -1.01 22.34 -4.25
C PHE A 115 -0.16 21.10 -3.97
N GLY A 116 0.20 20.36 -5.03
CA GLY A 116 1.15 19.25 -4.93
C GLY A 116 2.59 19.75 -5.05
N ILE A 117 3.31 19.86 -3.95
CA ILE A 117 4.73 20.27 -3.92
C ILE A 117 5.62 19.05 -3.69
N GLY A 118 6.71 18.93 -4.44
CA GLY A 118 7.73 17.91 -4.20
C GLY A 118 8.60 17.63 -5.42
N PRO A 119 9.68 16.84 -5.26
CA PRO A 119 10.64 16.55 -6.31
C PRO A 119 10.03 15.90 -7.56
N ALA A 120 10.75 15.94 -8.68
CA ALA A 120 10.38 15.17 -9.86
C ALA A 120 10.24 13.67 -9.55
N GLY A 121 9.30 12.99 -10.19
CA GLY A 121 9.10 11.54 -10.01
C GLY A 121 8.28 11.11 -8.79
N THR A 122 7.85 12.03 -7.91
CA THR A 122 7.07 11.66 -6.69
C THR A 122 5.58 11.38 -6.91
N GLY A 123 5.11 11.42 -8.17
CA GLY A 123 3.75 11.02 -8.54
C GLY A 123 2.68 12.12 -8.47
N LYS A 124 3.05 13.37 -8.19
CA LYS A 124 2.13 14.53 -8.08
C LYS A 124 1.17 14.65 -9.27
N THR A 125 1.71 14.85 -10.47
CA THR A 125 0.92 14.95 -11.71
C THR A 125 0.19 13.63 -12.01
N TYR A 126 0.85 12.49 -11.82
CA TYR A 126 0.29 11.18 -12.15
C TYR A 126 -0.95 10.82 -11.31
N LEU A 127 -0.89 11.09 -9.99
CA LEU A 127 -2.00 10.82 -9.07
C LEU A 127 -3.14 11.83 -9.25
N ALA A 128 -2.83 13.12 -9.47
CA ALA A 128 -3.84 14.12 -9.82
C ALA A 128 -4.60 13.72 -11.09
N MET A 129 -3.88 13.29 -12.12
CA MET A 129 -4.49 12.80 -13.36
C MET A 129 -5.37 11.59 -13.13
N ALA A 130 -4.94 10.63 -12.30
CA ALA A 130 -5.75 9.46 -11.97
C ALA A 130 -7.07 9.86 -11.28
N LYS A 131 -7.02 10.83 -10.36
CA LYS A 131 -8.23 11.37 -9.71
C LYS A 131 -9.12 12.15 -10.67
N ALA A 132 -8.55 12.96 -11.55
CA ALA A 132 -9.31 13.69 -12.57
C ALA A 132 -10.04 12.72 -13.53
N VAL A 133 -9.37 11.65 -13.96
CA VAL A 133 -9.99 10.61 -14.79
C VAL A 133 -11.05 9.82 -14.01
N GLN A 134 -10.80 9.51 -12.74
CA GLN A 134 -11.81 8.88 -11.86
C GLN A 134 -13.07 9.75 -11.77
N ALA A 135 -12.94 11.04 -11.51
CA ALA A 135 -14.05 11.99 -11.44
C ALA A 135 -14.83 12.08 -12.76
N LEU A 136 -14.11 12.13 -13.90
CA LEU A 136 -14.72 12.13 -15.23
C LEU A 136 -15.52 10.84 -15.49
N GLN A 137 -14.97 9.67 -15.15
CA GLN A 137 -15.66 8.38 -15.30
C GLN A 137 -16.90 8.26 -14.40
N ARG A 138 -16.86 8.86 -13.22
CA ARG A 138 -17.98 8.93 -12.28
C ARG A 138 -18.99 10.03 -12.60
N LYS A 139 -18.77 10.81 -13.68
CA LYS A 139 -19.58 11.97 -14.07
C LYS A 139 -19.67 13.04 -12.98
N GLU A 140 -18.64 13.14 -12.14
CA GLU A 140 -18.50 14.22 -11.16
C GLU A 140 -18.04 15.53 -11.85
N VAL A 141 -17.44 15.42 -13.03
CA VAL A 141 -17.03 16.53 -13.90
C VAL A 141 -17.27 16.20 -15.38
N ASP A 142 -17.43 17.22 -16.22
CA ASP A 142 -17.69 17.05 -17.66
C ASP A 142 -16.41 17.01 -18.53
N ARG A 143 -15.33 17.62 -18.06
CA ARG A 143 -14.08 17.75 -18.84
C ARG A 143 -12.84 17.89 -17.94
N ILE A 144 -11.70 17.46 -18.47
CA ILE A 144 -10.37 17.66 -17.87
C ILE A 144 -9.60 18.67 -18.72
N ILE A 145 -8.96 19.65 -18.09
CA ILE A 145 -8.14 20.67 -18.76
C ILE A 145 -6.68 20.44 -18.37
N LEU A 146 -5.80 20.32 -19.37
CA LEU A 146 -4.35 20.18 -19.21
C LEU A 146 -3.66 21.25 -20.06
N SER A 147 -2.75 21.99 -19.44
CA SER A 147 -1.94 23.04 -20.07
C SER A 147 -0.47 22.66 -20.07
#